data_AF-A0A4Y2X3X9-F1
#
_entry.id   AF-A0A4Y2X3X9-F1
#
_cell.length_a   1.000
_cell.length_b   1.000
_cell.length_c   1.000
_cell.angle_alpha   90.00
_cell.angle_beta   90.00
_cell.angle_gamma   90.00
#
_symmetry.space_group_name_H-M   'P 1'
#
loop_
_entity.id
_entity.type
_entity.pdbx_description
1 polymer ?
#
loop_
_entity_poly.entity_id
_entity_poly.type
_entity_poly.pdbx_seq_one_letter_code
_entity_poly.pdbx_strand_id
1 'polypeptide(L)'
;MVPKNEDWKSCEDYRRLNNQTIPDRFPIPHVHDLAHNLFNKKIFSTIDLVRAYHQIPVAAADVPKTAVITPFGLFEFLFMPFGLCNAAQTFQRFMRFLKNAAHEQSLLCDYLKGAKKNDTRLINWTEEAKLAFESCRNSLAMSTLLVYPSPDALLSLTCDASDRALGSVLSQEENGEWEPLPFFFTEAYSC
;
A
#
# COMPACT_ATOMS: atom_id res chain seq x y z
N MET A 1 -25.32 2.28 8.44
CA MET A 1 -24.46 2.49 9.63
C MET A 1 -24.46 1.21 10.45
N VAL A 2 -23.32 0.82 11.02
CA VAL A 2 -23.18 -0.39 11.85
C VAL A 2 -22.75 0.03 13.25
N PRO A 3 -23.46 -0.41 14.31
CA PRO A 3 -23.11 -0.08 15.69
C PRO A 3 -21.86 -0.83 16.14
N LYS A 4 -20.96 -0.14 16.85
CA LYS A 4 -19.77 -0.73 17.48
C LYS A 4 -19.50 -0.08 18.84
N ASN A 5 -19.72 -0.83 19.92
CA ASN A 5 -19.29 -0.49 21.29
C ASN A 5 -19.51 0.98 21.70
N GLU A 6 -20.68 1.55 21.41
CA GLU A 6 -21.10 2.96 21.64
C GLU A 6 -20.87 3.96 20.50
N ASP A 7 -20.05 3.61 19.50
CA ASP A 7 -19.85 4.41 18.29
C ASP A 7 -20.62 3.85 17.09
N TRP A 8 -20.88 4.72 16.11
CA TRP A 8 -21.43 4.34 14.83
C TRP A 8 -20.37 4.38 13.74
N LYS A 9 -20.29 3.30 12.96
CA LYS A 9 -19.48 3.30 11.74
C LYS A 9 -20.37 3.52 10.52
N SER A 10 -19.94 4.42 9.64
CA SER A 10 -20.47 4.43 8.28
C SER A 10 -20.09 3.10 7.63
N CYS A 11 -21.06 2.49 6.95
CA CYS A 11 -20.87 1.26 6.19
C CYS A 11 -21.62 1.47 4.89
N GLU A 12 -20.85 1.71 3.86
CA GLU A 12 -21.28 2.02 2.52
C GLU A 12 -21.51 0.70 1.76
N ASP A 13 -22.57 0.64 0.96
CA ASP A 13 -22.89 -0.55 0.17
C ASP A 13 -22.41 -0.40 -1.28
N TYR A 14 -21.14 -0.75 -1.50
CA TYR A 14 -20.53 -0.72 -2.83
C TYR A 14 -20.77 -1.97 -3.67
N ARG A 15 -21.68 -2.89 -3.29
CA ARG A 15 -21.89 -4.15 -4.05
C ARG A 15 -22.22 -3.92 -5.52
N ARG A 16 -23.09 -2.95 -5.82
CA ARG A 16 -23.46 -2.61 -7.21
C ARG A 16 -22.29 -1.99 -7.98
N LEU A 17 -21.53 -1.12 -7.33
CA LEU A 17 -20.34 -0.52 -7.92
C LEU A 17 -19.28 -1.59 -8.21
N ASN A 18 -18.97 -2.43 -7.22
CA ASN A 18 -18.01 -3.52 -7.32
C ASN A 18 -18.32 -4.51 -8.44
N ASN A 19 -19.61 -4.76 -8.74
CA ASN A 19 -20.00 -5.63 -9.86
C ASN A 19 -19.71 -5.01 -11.24
N GLN A 20 -19.60 -3.68 -11.33
CA GLN A 20 -19.25 -2.96 -12.55
C GLN A 20 -17.76 -2.63 -12.62
N THR A 21 -17.06 -2.68 -11.48
CA THR A 21 -15.62 -2.45 -11.40
C THR A 21 -14.87 -3.67 -11.91
N ILE A 22 -13.87 -3.44 -12.77
CA ILE A 22 -12.97 -4.49 -13.23
C ILE A 22 -12.06 -4.90 -12.05
N PRO A 23 -12.02 -6.18 -11.67
CA PRO A 23 -11.21 -6.63 -10.53
C PRO A 23 -9.71 -6.52 -10.85
N ASP A 24 -8.95 -5.83 -9.99
CA ASP A 24 -7.49 -5.79 -10.07
C ASP A 24 -6.92 -7.12 -9.58
N ARG A 25 -6.05 -7.74 -10.38
CA ARG A 25 -5.36 -8.99 -10.05
C ARG A 25 -3.93 -8.71 -9.62
N PHE A 26 -3.73 -7.82 -8.65
CA PHE A 26 -2.41 -7.63 -8.06
C PHE A 26 -1.96 -8.93 -7.38
N PRO A 27 -0.74 -9.44 -7.67
CA PRO A 27 -0.27 -10.71 -7.13
C PRO A 27 -0.08 -10.61 -5.61
N ILE A 28 -0.97 -11.28 -4.88
CA ILE A 28 -0.85 -11.41 -3.44
C ILE A 28 0.21 -12.49 -3.18
N PRO A 29 1.25 -12.22 -2.37
CA PRO A 29 2.24 -13.22 -2.01
C PRO A 29 1.56 -14.45 -1.40
N HIS A 30 1.96 -15.65 -1.81
CA HIS A 30 1.42 -16.85 -1.23
C HIS A 30 1.91 -17.00 0.22
N VAL A 31 1.04 -17.48 1.11
CA VAL A 31 1.33 -17.56 2.55
C VAL A 31 2.57 -18.41 2.83
N HIS A 32 2.80 -19.46 2.03
CA HIS A 32 3.96 -20.34 2.18
C HIS A 32 5.28 -19.64 1.81
N ASP A 33 5.26 -18.71 0.85
CA ASP A 33 6.43 -17.95 0.44
C ASP A 33 6.81 -16.95 1.52
N LEU A 34 5.80 -16.32 2.14
CA LEU A 34 6.00 -15.46 3.31
C LEU A 34 6.61 -16.25 4.46
N ALA A 35 6.09 -17.44 4.75
CA ALA A 35 6.60 -18.30 5.82
C ALA A 35 8.07 -18.72 5.58
N HIS A 36 8.45 -19.02 4.34
CA HIS A 36 9.84 -19.29 3.98
C HIS A 36 10.75 -18.08 4.20
N ASN A 37 10.31 -16.88 3.81
CA ASN A 37 11.10 -15.65 4.01
C ASN A 37 11.29 -15.30 5.49
N LEU A 38 10.35 -15.73 6.34
CA LEU A 38 10.40 -15.56 7.80
C LEU A 38 11.18 -16.68 8.50
N PHE A 39 11.51 -17.78 7.80
CA PHE A 39 12.23 -18.91 8.37
C PHE A 39 13.62 -18.46 8.86
N ASN A 40 13.96 -18.86 10.09
CA ASN A 40 15.21 -18.49 10.79
C ASN A 40 15.38 -16.99 11.14
N LYS A 41 14.34 -16.15 10.95
CA LYS A 41 14.30 -14.80 11.54
C LYS A 41 13.92 -14.91 13.02
N LYS A 42 14.66 -14.22 13.89
CA LYS A 42 14.46 -14.27 15.35
C LYS A 42 13.60 -13.14 15.91
N ILE A 43 13.38 -12.09 15.13
CA ILE A 43 12.72 -10.86 15.56
C ILE A 43 11.66 -10.52 14.52
N PHE A 44 10.43 -10.30 15.00
CA PHE A 44 9.30 -9.92 14.19
C PHE A 44 8.70 -8.64 14.78
N SER A 45 8.44 -7.66 13.92
CA SER A 45 7.72 -6.43 14.24
C SER A 45 6.52 -6.32 13.33
N THR A 46 5.38 -5.88 13.89
CA THR A 46 4.16 -5.63 13.15
C THR A 46 3.83 -4.15 13.24
N ILE A 47 3.71 -3.49 12.10
CA ILE A 47 3.29 -2.09 12.01
C ILE A 47 1.86 -2.08 11.48
N ASP A 48 0.94 -1.53 12.26
CA ASP A 48 -0.45 -1.35 11.86
C ASP A 48 -0.69 0.12 11.48
N LEU A 49 -1.23 0.36 10.29
CA LEU A 49 -1.61 1.69 9.84
C LEU A 49 -3.04 1.99 10.27
N VAL A 50 -3.21 2.96 11.16
CA VAL A 50 -4.54 3.43 11.57
C VAL A 50 -5.29 3.97 10.35
N ARG A 51 -6.46 3.37 10.06
CA ARG A 51 -7.32 3.76 8.93
C ARG A 51 -6.57 3.78 7.58
N ALA A 52 -5.71 2.79 7.36
CA ALA A 52 -4.79 2.73 6.23
C ALA A 52 -5.39 3.07 4.86
N TYR A 53 -6.58 2.54 4.54
CA TYR A 53 -7.24 2.83 3.26
C TYR A 53 -7.60 4.31 3.09
N HIS A 54 -8.06 4.98 4.15
CA HIS A 54 -8.42 6.40 4.12
C HIS A 54 -7.21 7.33 3.98
N GLN A 55 -5.99 6.80 3.90
CA GLN A 55 -4.79 7.58 3.61
C GLN A 55 -4.47 7.59 2.10
N ILE A 56 -5.06 6.66 1.33
CA ILE A 56 -4.83 6.55 -0.12
C ILE A 56 -5.87 7.40 -0.85
N PRO A 57 -5.46 8.38 -1.67
CA PRO A 57 -6.38 9.21 -2.43
C PRO A 57 -7.10 8.39 -3.52
N VAL A 58 -8.36 8.71 -3.76
CA VAL A 58 -9.10 8.21 -4.93
C VAL A 58 -8.77 9.10 -6.12
N ALA A 59 -8.58 8.50 -7.30
CA ALA A 59 -8.35 9.27 -8.52
C ALA A 59 -9.50 10.25 -8.76
N ALA A 60 -9.19 11.48 -9.18
CA ALA A 60 -10.19 12.55 -9.31
C ALA A 60 -11.39 12.17 -10.21
N ALA A 61 -11.16 11.37 -11.26
CA ALA A 61 -12.20 10.85 -12.15
C ALA A 61 -13.12 9.80 -11.49
N ASP A 62 -12.66 9.15 -10.42
CA ASP A 62 -13.37 8.09 -9.70
C ASP A 62 -14.00 8.57 -8.39
N VAL A 63 -13.66 9.76 -7.90
CA VAL A 63 -14.27 10.37 -6.70
C VAL A 63 -15.81 10.36 -6.78
N PRO A 64 -16.47 10.77 -7.89
CA PRO A 64 -17.92 10.76 -7.98
C PRO A 64 -18.53 9.35 -7.92
N LYS A 65 -17.76 8.31 -8.25
CA LYS A 65 -18.21 6.91 -8.20
C LYS A 65 -18.30 6.40 -6.76
N THR A 66 -17.59 7.05 -5.83
CA THR A 66 -17.64 6.76 -4.40
C THR A 66 -18.77 7.49 -3.67
N ALA A 67 -19.65 8.18 -4.40
CA ALA A 67 -20.73 8.95 -3.80
C ALA A 67 -21.67 8.08 -2.96
N VAL A 68 -21.99 8.55 -1.76
CA VAL A 68 -22.92 7.91 -0.83
C VAL A 68 -24.07 8.84 -0.50
N ILE A 69 -25.28 8.30 -0.56
CA ILE A 69 -26.49 9.02 -0.21
C ILE A 69 -26.75 8.81 1.28
N THR A 70 -26.83 9.90 2.01
CA THR A 70 -27.25 9.93 3.41
C THR A 70 -28.54 10.74 3.53
N PRO A 71 -29.31 10.60 4.63
CA PRO A 71 -30.46 11.46 4.90
C PRO A 71 -30.13 12.97 4.94
N PHE A 72 -28.85 13.31 5.09
CA PHE A 72 -28.36 14.68 5.20
C PHE A 72 -27.79 15.23 3.89
N GLY A 73 -27.72 14.41 2.83
CA GLY A 73 -27.18 14.80 1.53
C GLY A 73 -26.33 13.73 0.87
N LEU A 74 -25.83 14.08 -0.31
CA LEU A 74 -24.87 13.29 -1.09
C LEU A 74 -23.45 13.70 -0.69
N PHE A 75 -22.61 12.73 -0.37
CA PHE A 75 -21.21 12.94 -0.02
C PHE A 75 -20.30 12.06 -0.88
N GLU A 76 -19.13 12.55 -1.23
CA GLU A 76 -18.12 11.84 -2.03
C GLU A 76 -16.85 11.64 -1.21
N PHE A 77 -16.13 10.55 -1.46
CA PHE A 77 -14.88 10.25 -0.77
C PHE A 77 -13.68 10.68 -1.61
N LEU A 78 -12.86 11.58 -1.06
CA LEU A 78 -11.57 11.96 -1.65
C LEU A 78 -10.49 10.90 -1.41
N PHE A 79 -10.67 10.04 -0.41
CA PHE A 79 -9.75 8.98 -0.02
C PHE A 79 -10.48 7.65 0.06
N MET A 80 -9.75 6.55 -0.17
CA MET A 80 -10.33 5.25 -0.44
C MET A 80 -11.22 4.76 0.73
N PRO A 81 -12.54 4.65 0.53
CA PRO A 81 -13.45 4.14 1.54
C PRO A 81 -13.35 2.62 1.67
N PHE A 82 -13.83 2.10 2.79
CA PHE A 82 -13.97 0.66 2.97
C PHE A 82 -15.04 0.09 2.02
N GLY A 83 -14.86 -1.16 1.58
CA GLY A 83 -15.85 -1.90 0.82
C GLY A 83 -15.68 -1.89 -0.71
N LEU A 84 -14.73 -1.14 -1.26
CA LEU A 84 -14.36 -1.23 -2.68
C LEU A 84 -13.62 -2.55 -2.97
N CYS A 85 -13.93 -3.20 -4.10
CA CYS A 85 -13.39 -4.52 -4.43
C CYS A 85 -11.86 -4.54 -4.63
N ASN A 86 -11.28 -3.43 -5.10
CA ASN A 86 -9.84 -3.32 -5.40
C ASN A 86 -9.03 -2.67 -4.26
N ALA A 87 -9.65 -2.31 -3.13
CA ALA A 87 -8.99 -1.55 -2.08
C ALA A 87 -7.78 -2.27 -1.47
N ALA A 88 -7.87 -3.59 -1.30
CA ALA A 88 -6.77 -4.39 -0.77
C ALA A 88 -5.58 -4.45 -1.74
N GLN A 89 -5.86 -4.58 -3.04
CA GLN A 89 -4.83 -4.64 -4.09
C GLN A 89 -4.12 -3.30 -4.24
N THR A 90 -4.87 -2.21 -4.29
CA THR A 90 -4.34 -0.84 -4.25
C THR A 90 -3.43 -0.63 -3.03
N PHE A 91 -3.87 -1.08 -1.85
CA PHE A 91 -3.08 -0.95 -0.63
C PHE A 91 -1.81 -1.80 -0.64
N GLN A 92 -1.86 -3.03 -1.15
CA GLN A 92 -0.68 -3.88 -1.30
C GLN A 92 0.32 -3.28 -2.27
N ARG A 93 -0.15 -2.73 -3.40
CA ARG A 93 0.67 -1.99 -4.36
C ARG A 93 1.34 -0.81 -3.65
N PHE A 94 0.54 0.03 -3.00
CA PHE A 94 1.04 1.16 -2.21
C PHE A 94 2.15 0.75 -1.23
N MET A 95 1.96 -0.33 -0.47
CA MET A 95 2.96 -0.84 0.47
C MET A 95 4.22 -1.39 -0.21
N ARG A 96 4.07 -2.09 -1.34
CA ARG A 96 5.18 -2.71 -2.08
C ARG A 96 6.15 -1.68 -2.67
N PHE A 97 5.64 -0.53 -3.10
CA PHE A 97 6.43 0.50 -3.80
C PHE A 97 6.93 1.63 -2.89
N LEU A 98 6.77 1.49 -1.57
CA LEU A 98 7.50 2.32 -0.61
C LEU A 98 8.99 2.01 -0.69
N LYS A 99 9.71 2.78 -1.51
CA LYS A 99 11.18 2.68 -1.64
C LYS A 99 11.82 2.83 -0.27
N ASN A 100 12.79 1.97 0.04
CA ASN A 100 13.58 2.00 1.28
C ASN A 100 12.80 1.87 2.60
N ALA A 101 11.53 1.41 2.58
CA ALA A 101 10.73 1.27 3.79
C ALA A 101 11.44 0.45 4.89
N ALA A 102 12.10 -0.65 4.53
CA ALA A 102 12.84 -1.47 5.49
C ALA A 102 14.05 -0.73 6.11
N HIS A 103 14.71 0.15 5.35
CA HIS A 103 15.84 0.94 5.83
C HIS A 103 15.35 2.07 6.75
N GLU A 104 14.32 2.81 6.35
CA GLU A 104 13.73 3.88 7.16
C GLU A 104 13.12 3.35 8.47
N GLN A 105 12.53 2.15 8.42
CA GLN A 105 11.93 1.50 9.58
C GLN A 105 12.94 0.72 10.42
N SER A 106 14.19 0.57 9.99
CA SER A 106 15.20 -0.23 10.72
C SER A 106 15.46 0.31 12.12
N LEU A 107 15.60 1.65 12.24
CA LEU A 107 15.80 2.33 13.52
C LEU A 107 14.60 2.14 14.45
N LEU A 108 13.38 2.19 13.90
CA LEU A 108 12.15 1.95 14.66
C LEU A 108 12.02 0.48 15.08
N CYS A 109 12.46 -0.47 14.24
CA CYS A 109 12.52 -1.89 14.57
C CYS A 109 13.51 -2.18 15.71
N ASP A 110 14.61 -1.44 15.80
CA ASP A 110 15.58 -1.58 16.88
C ASP A 110 14.96 -1.25 18.25
N TYR A 111 14.07 -0.25 18.30
CA TYR A 111 13.27 0.05 19.50
C TYR A 111 12.27 -1.03 19.88
N LEU A 112 12.03 -2.03 19.04
CA LEU A 112 11.15 -3.17 19.32
C LEU A 112 11.93 -4.44 19.66
N LYS A 113 13.27 -4.42 19.56
CA LYS A 113 14.10 -5.57 19.96
C LYS A 113 13.87 -5.91 21.44
N GLY A 114 13.57 -7.18 21.69
CA GLY A 114 13.31 -7.72 23.03
C GLY A 114 11.94 -7.33 23.63
N ALA A 115 11.09 -6.61 22.90
CA ALA A 115 9.75 -6.29 23.37
C ALA A 115 8.87 -7.54 23.40
N LYS A 116 8.02 -7.66 24.44
CA LYS A 116 7.00 -8.71 24.53
C LYS A 116 5.67 -8.22 23.95
N LYS A 117 4.76 -9.14 23.67
CA LYS A 117 3.38 -8.78 23.30
C LYS A 117 2.76 -7.94 24.43
N ASN A 118 2.17 -6.79 24.08
CA ASN A 118 1.62 -5.79 25.01
C ASN A 118 2.66 -5.17 25.97
N ASP A 119 3.91 -5.05 25.55
CA ASP A 119 4.93 -4.35 26.32
C ASP A 119 4.62 -2.85 26.41
N THR A 120 4.44 -2.36 27.64
CA THR A 120 4.16 -0.95 27.95
C THR A 120 5.41 -0.15 28.28
N ARG A 121 6.61 -0.67 27.97
CA ARG A 121 7.86 0.07 28.20
C ARG A 121 7.80 1.45 27.53
N LEU A 122 8.22 2.46 28.29
CA LEU A 122 8.37 3.80 27.75
C LEU A 122 9.56 3.80 26.78
N ILE A 123 9.28 4.06 25.50
CA ILE A 123 10.30 4.22 24.47
C ILE A 123 10.95 5.59 24.66
N ASN A 124 12.26 5.62 24.86
CA ASN A 124 13.03 6.86 24.89
C ASN A 124 13.28 7.33 23.45
N TRP A 125 12.37 8.18 22.95
CA TRP A 125 12.43 8.76 21.61
C TRP A 125 13.62 9.71 21.49
N THR A 126 14.63 9.28 20.74
CA THR A 126 15.74 10.15 20.31
C THR A 126 15.29 11.05 19.16
N GLU A 127 16.02 12.13 18.89
CA GLU A 127 15.72 13.02 17.77
C GLU A 127 15.88 12.28 16.43
N GLU A 128 16.86 11.37 16.33
CA GLU A 128 17.05 10.49 15.18
C GLU A 128 15.84 9.56 14.95
N ALA A 129 15.25 9.03 16.02
CA ALA A 129 14.05 8.20 15.94
C ALA A 129 12.81 8.98 15.47
N LYS A 130 12.67 10.23 15.94
CA LYS A 130 11.59 11.12 15.49
C LYS A 130 11.74 11.44 14.01
N LEU A 131 12.94 11.80 13.57
CA LEU A 131 13.23 12.07 12.16
C LEU A 131 12.98 10.84 11.28
N ALA A 132 13.38 9.64 11.72
CA ALA A 132 13.10 8.41 10.99
C ALA A 132 11.59 8.11 10.91
N PHE A 133 10.84 8.37 11.99
CA PHE A 133 9.39 8.24 12.01
C PHE A 133 8.71 9.22 11.05
N GLU A 134 9.14 10.48 11.06
CA GLU A 134 8.63 11.49 10.12
C GLU A 134 9.00 11.19 8.68
N SER A 135 10.21 10.69 8.43
CA SER A 135 10.63 10.21 7.10
C SER A 135 9.74 9.07 6.63
N CYS A 136 9.49 8.05 7.47
CA CYS A 136 8.56 6.96 7.14
C CYS A 136 7.15 7.49 6.82
N ARG A 137 6.66 8.46 7.61
CA ARG A 137 5.36 9.10 7.39
C ARG A 137 5.32 9.85 6.06
N ASN A 138 6.39 10.56 5.71
CA ASN A 138 6.49 11.31 4.48
C ASN A 138 6.65 10.39 3.26
N SER A 139 7.45 9.32 3.35
CA SER A 139 7.59 8.30 2.31
C SER A 139 6.25 7.60 2.04
N LEU A 140 5.47 7.33 3.09
CA LEU A 140 4.08 6.87 2.97
C LEU A 140 3.20 7.91 2.25
N ALA A 141 3.27 9.18 2.63
CA ALA A 141 2.47 10.25 2.02
C ALA A 141 2.88 10.59 0.57
N MET A 142 4.11 10.29 0.15
CA MET A 142 4.59 10.52 -1.21
C MET A 142 4.35 9.32 -2.13
N SER A 143 4.37 8.09 -1.59
CA SER A 143 4.06 6.86 -2.33
C SER A 143 2.64 6.83 -2.88
N THR A 144 1.70 7.54 -2.24
CA THR A 144 0.31 7.66 -2.71
C THR A 144 0.18 8.44 -4.02
N LEU A 145 1.25 9.08 -4.49
CA LEU A 145 1.34 9.76 -5.79
C LEU A 145 1.86 8.83 -6.91
N LEU A 146 2.18 7.56 -6.62
CA LEU A 146 2.63 6.63 -7.66
C LEU A 146 1.51 6.38 -8.68
N VAL A 147 1.85 6.61 -9.94
CA VAL A 147 0.91 6.72 -11.04
C VAL A 147 0.25 5.38 -11.38
N TYR A 148 -1.06 5.46 -11.57
CA TYR A 148 -1.87 4.33 -12.01
C TYR A 148 -1.62 4.05 -13.50
N PRO A 149 -1.56 2.77 -13.92
CA PRO A 149 -1.48 2.43 -15.33
C PRO A 149 -2.69 3.00 -16.08
N SER A 150 -2.44 3.92 -17.01
CA SER A 150 -3.45 4.46 -17.90
C SER A 150 -3.63 3.52 -19.09
N PRO A 151 -4.87 3.14 -19.46
CA PRO A 151 -5.12 2.19 -20.55
C PRO A 151 -4.69 2.72 -21.93
N ASP A 152 -4.55 4.04 -22.09
CA ASP A 152 -4.21 4.70 -23.35
C ASP A 152 -2.76 5.25 -23.38
N ALA A 153 -2.00 5.10 -22.30
CA ALA A 153 -0.63 5.63 -22.22
C ALA A 153 0.37 4.76 -22.98
N LEU A 154 1.37 5.41 -23.60
CA LEU A 154 2.46 4.72 -24.28
C LEU A 154 3.33 4.00 -23.24
N LEU A 155 3.57 2.71 -23.43
CA LEU A 155 4.35 1.89 -22.51
C LEU A 155 5.75 1.63 -23.06
N SER A 156 6.76 1.71 -22.20
CA SER A 156 8.14 1.36 -22.49
C SER A 156 8.63 0.32 -21.49
N LEU A 157 9.19 -0.78 -21.98
CA LEU A 157 9.77 -1.83 -21.16
C LEU A 157 11.30 -1.73 -21.21
N THR A 158 11.92 -1.45 -20.08
CA THR A 158 13.38 -1.44 -19.94
C THR A 158 13.81 -2.71 -19.22
N CYS A 159 14.66 -3.51 -19.85
CA CYS A 159 15.17 -4.76 -19.29
C CYS A 159 16.68 -4.64 -19.05
N ASP A 160 17.13 -5.06 -17.88
CA ASP A 160 18.54 -5.24 -17.53
C ASP A 160 18.78 -6.68 -17.06
N ALA A 161 19.91 -7.24 -17.45
CA ALA A 161 20.25 -8.64 -17.26
C ALA A 161 21.66 -8.75 -16.66
N SER A 162 21.77 -9.48 -15.56
CA SER A 162 23.05 -9.87 -14.96
C SER A 162 23.14 -11.39 -14.86
N ASP A 163 24.36 -11.89 -14.66
CA ASP A 163 24.65 -13.33 -14.46
C ASP A 163 23.89 -13.97 -13.28
N ARG A 164 23.21 -13.16 -12.43
CA ARG A 164 22.46 -13.62 -11.26
C ARG A 164 20.97 -13.26 -11.27
N ALA A 165 20.54 -12.31 -12.08
CA ALA A 165 19.17 -11.83 -12.09
C ALA A 165 18.82 -11.07 -13.38
N LEU A 166 17.59 -11.26 -13.83
CA LEU A 166 16.93 -10.44 -14.83
C LEU A 166 15.98 -9.48 -14.11
N GLY A 167 16.05 -8.20 -14.45
CA GLY A 167 15.14 -7.17 -13.95
C GLY A 167 14.53 -6.41 -15.12
N SER A 168 13.22 -6.17 -15.09
CA SER A 168 12.56 -5.30 -16.05
C SER A 168 11.68 -4.29 -15.35
N VAL A 169 11.71 -3.04 -15.81
CA VAL A 169 10.82 -1.97 -15.37
C VAL A 169 9.95 -1.59 -16.56
N LEU A 170 8.64 -1.73 -16.40
CA LEU A 170 7.67 -1.14 -17.31
C LEU A 170 7.47 0.32 -16.89
N SER A 171 7.44 1.24 -17.84
CA SER A 171 7.18 2.66 -17.62
C SER A 171 6.06 3.12 -18.56
N GLN A 172 5.29 4.12 -18.17
CA GLN A 172 4.33 4.81 -19.04
C GLN A 172 4.76 6.26 -19.28
N GLU A 173 4.43 6.78 -20.46
CA GLU A 173 4.61 8.19 -20.78
C GLU A 173 3.37 8.99 -20.38
N GLU A 174 3.55 9.99 -19.51
CA GLU A 174 2.50 10.91 -19.09
C GLU A 174 3.04 12.34 -19.13
N ASN A 175 2.35 13.23 -19.86
CA ASN A 175 2.75 14.64 -20.05
C ASN A 175 4.18 14.87 -20.59
N GLY A 176 4.74 13.90 -21.33
CA GLY A 176 6.09 13.97 -21.89
C GLY A 176 7.21 13.55 -20.94
N GLU A 177 6.88 13.05 -19.75
CA GLU A 177 7.82 12.41 -18.84
C GLU A 177 7.53 10.90 -18.73
N TRP A 178 8.59 10.12 -18.52
CA TRP A 178 8.51 8.66 -18.38
C TRP A 178 8.42 8.28 -16.92
N GLU A 179 7.30 7.71 -16.51
CA GLU A 179 7.05 7.27 -15.15
C GLU A 179 7.02 5.75 -15.03
N PRO A 180 7.77 5.15 -14.09
CA PRO A 180 7.81 3.70 -13.92
C PRO A 180 6.47 3.17 -13.39
N LEU A 181 5.91 2.19 -14.10
CA LEU A 181 4.74 1.46 -13.71
C LEU A 181 5.06 0.28 -12.79
N PRO A 182 4.17 0.01 -11.81
CA PRO A 182 4.27 -1.14 -10.94
C PRO A 182 3.88 -2.45 -11.66
N PHE A 183 4.78 -3.01 -12.47
CA PHE A 183 4.70 -4.37 -13.01
C PHE A 183 5.96 -5.17 -12.64
N PHE A 184 5.78 -6.43 -12.24
CA PHE A 184 6.85 -7.33 -11.83
C PHE A 184 6.89 -8.53 -12.77
N PHE A 185 8.04 -8.81 -13.38
CA PHE A 185 8.40 -10.14 -13.89
C PHE A 185 9.62 -10.61 -13.08
N THR A 186 9.50 -11.76 -12.42
CA THR A 186 10.65 -12.55 -11.96
C THR A 186 10.36 -14.01 -12.23
N GLU A 187 10.99 -14.57 -13.26
CA GLU A 187 11.27 -16.01 -13.32
C GLU A 187 12.77 -16.18 -13.15
N ALA A 188 13.15 -16.85 -12.06
CA ALA A 188 14.45 -17.47 -11.90
C ALA A 188 14.19 -18.90 -11.38
N TYR A 189 14.01 -19.83 -12.31
CA TYR A 189 14.31 -21.23 -12.04
C TYR A 189 15.77 -21.47 -12.43
N SER A 190 16.58 -21.91 -11.49
CA SER A 190 17.82 -22.62 -11.80
C SER A 190 17.95 -23.78 -10.82
N CYS A 191 18.07 -25.00 -11.38
CA CYS A 191 18.57 -26.18 -10.68
C CYS A 191 19.94 -25.93 -10.04
#